data_AF-A0A842VRQ3-F1
#
_entry.id   AF-A0A842VRQ3-F1
#
_cell.length_a   1.000
_cell.length_b   1.000
_cell.length_c   1.000
_cell.angle_alpha   90.00
_cell.angle_beta   90.00
_cell.angle_gamma   90.00
#
_symmetry.space_group_name_H-M   'P 1'
#
loop_
_entity.id
_entity.type
_entity.pdbx_description
1 polymer ?
#
loop_
_entity_poly.entity_id
_entity_poly.type
_entity_poly.pdbx_seq_one_letter_code
_entity_poly.pdbx_strand_id
1 'polypeptide(L)'
;MLAQEPADLWVLPEFFQTGYLFQKKQEVEKLAEEIPNGQTTQFLIEQAKRHNTTIVAGLAERDGDKFYNSAVCVNGAKGFLGKYRKIHLFDREKLFFELGDMPFSVIDLGTFKLGIMICFDWIYPEAARSLAVQ
;
A
#
# COMPACT_ATOMS: atom_id res chain seq x y z
N MET A 1 16.79 8.93 -7.32
CA MET A 1 16.74 9.76 -6.10
C MET A 1 15.30 10.23 -5.95
N LEU A 2 14.60 9.87 -4.87
CA LEU A 2 13.24 10.34 -4.62
C LEU A 2 13.36 11.78 -4.07
N ALA A 3 13.01 12.75 -4.92
CA ALA A 3 12.94 14.20 -4.72
C ALA A 3 14.23 14.95 -4.27
N GLN A 4 14.44 16.14 -4.85
CA GLN A 4 15.40 17.15 -4.36
C GLN A 4 14.74 18.16 -3.41
N GLU A 5 13.40 18.21 -3.40
CA GLU A 5 12.60 19.11 -2.57
C GLU A 5 12.03 18.38 -1.35
N PRO A 6 11.98 19.01 -0.17
CA PRO A 6 11.38 18.43 1.02
C PRO A 6 9.87 18.27 0.85
N ALA A 7 9.31 17.14 1.29
CA ALA A 7 7.87 16.92 1.37
C ALA A 7 7.49 16.01 2.55
N ASP A 8 6.35 16.29 3.18
CA ASP A 8 5.86 15.55 4.36
C ASP A 8 5.26 14.17 4.03
N LEU A 9 4.81 14.01 2.78
CA LEU A 9 4.17 12.80 2.27
C LEU A 9 4.59 12.50 0.83
N TRP A 10 5.05 11.28 0.59
CA TRP A 10 5.24 10.69 -0.73
C TRP A 10 4.23 9.58 -0.96
N VAL A 11 3.60 9.56 -2.13
CA VAL A 11 2.65 8.51 -2.53
C VAL A 11 3.18 7.87 -3.82
N LEU A 12 3.49 6.58 -3.75
CA LEU A 12 3.95 5.79 -4.89
C LEU A 12 2.77 5.06 -5.56
N PRO A 13 2.89 4.70 -6.85
CA PRO A 13 1.84 3.98 -7.57
C PRO A 13 1.46 2.62 -6.97
N GLU A 14 0.31 2.11 -7.41
CA GLU A 14 -0.10 0.71 -7.21
C GLU A 14 0.94 -0.24 -7.82
N PHE A 15 1.27 -1.31 -7.09
CA PHE A 15 2.27 -2.30 -7.49
C PHE A 15 3.61 -1.70 -7.98
N PHE A 16 4.08 -0.62 -7.35
CA PHE A 16 5.31 0.05 -7.78
C PHE A 16 6.53 -0.89 -7.79
N GLN A 17 6.52 -1.91 -6.94
CA GLN A 17 7.63 -2.87 -6.79
C GLN A 17 7.64 -3.95 -7.89
N THR A 18 6.47 -4.37 -8.38
CA THR A 18 6.32 -5.56 -9.25
C THR A 18 5.91 -5.22 -10.67
N GLY A 19 5.35 -4.03 -10.89
CA GLY A 19 4.49 -3.77 -12.04
C GLY A 19 3.13 -4.46 -11.90
N TYR A 20 2.20 -4.08 -12.78
CA TYR A 20 0.77 -4.41 -12.65
C TYR A 20 0.32 -5.64 -13.46
N LEU A 21 0.92 -5.89 -14.64
CA LEU A 21 0.42 -6.85 -15.62
C LEU A 21 0.90 -8.29 -15.37
N PHE A 22 0.34 -8.94 -14.36
CA PHE A 22 0.58 -10.36 -14.09
C PHE A 22 -0.10 -11.26 -15.12
N GLN A 23 0.66 -12.21 -15.68
CA GLN A 23 0.15 -13.19 -16.63
C GLN A 23 -0.15 -14.54 -15.97
N LYS A 24 0.64 -14.91 -14.95
CA LYS A 24 0.57 -16.20 -14.26
C LYS A 24 0.69 -16.03 -12.74
N LYS A 25 0.02 -16.88 -11.96
CA LYS A 25 0.06 -16.84 -10.49
C LYS A 25 1.50 -16.98 -9.94
N GLN A 26 2.35 -17.77 -10.61
CA GLN A 26 3.75 -17.96 -10.22
C GLN A 26 4.58 -16.67 -10.29
N GLU A 27 4.17 -15.66 -11.07
CA GLU A 27 4.84 -14.35 -11.08
C GLU A 27 4.57 -13.61 -9.77
N VAL A 28 3.31 -13.62 -9.30
CA VAL A 28 2.93 -13.05 -8.02
C VAL A 28 3.61 -13.80 -6.87
N GLU A 29 3.63 -15.13 -6.89
CA GLU A 29 4.30 -15.95 -5.86
C GLU A 29 5.79 -15.62 -5.69
N LYS A 30 6.47 -15.24 -6.77
CA LYS A 30 7.90 -14.88 -6.76
C LYS A 30 8.17 -13.44 -6.33
N LEU A 31 7.24 -12.55 -6.59
CA LEU A 31 7.43 -11.10 -6.43
C LEU A 31 6.69 -10.51 -5.22
N ALA A 32 5.70 -11.21 -4.69
CA ALA A 32 4.95 -10.79 -3.52
C ALA A 32 5.80 -10.99 -2.25
N GLU A 33 5.72 -10.01 -1.36
CA GLU A 33 6.52 -9.97 -0.14
C GLU A 33 5.62 -9.91 1.09
N GLU A 34 6.11 -10.44 2.22
CA GLU A 34 5.43 -10.27 3.50
C GLU A 34 5.47 -8.80 3.95
N ILE A 35 4.41 -8.33 4.61
CA ILE A 35 4.35 -6.98 5.18
C ILE A 35 4.22 -7.09 6.71
N PRO A 36 5.09 -6.41 7.50
CA PRO A 36 6.06 -5.39 7.09
C PRO A 36 7.51 -5.90 6.88
N ASN A 37 7.77 -7.20 7.01
CA ASN A 37 9.14 -7.72 7.08
C ASN A 37 9.82 -7.91 5.71
N GLY A 38 9.07 -7.75 4.61
CA GLY A 38 9.58 -7.82 3.25
C GLY A 38 10.60 -6.74 2.92
N GLN A 39 11.51 -7.07 2.01
CA GLN A 39 12.63 -6.21 1.59
C GLN A 39 12.16 -4.82 1.16
N THR A 40 11.08 -4.74 0.39
CA THR A 40 10.54 -3.49 -0.12
C THR A 40 9.98 -2.62 1.00
N THR A 41 9.25 -3.20 1.97
CA THR A 41 8.75 -2.42 3.12
C THR A 41 9.89 -1.94 4.01
N GLN A 42 10.91 -2.78 4.25
CA GLN A 42 12.10 -2.38 5.02
C GLN A 42 12.88 -1.25 4.33
N PHE A 43 13.07 -1.36 3.01
CA PHE A 43 13.67 -0.28 2.21
C PHE A 43 12.89 1.03 2.35
N LEU A 44 11.56 0.99 2.25
CA LEU A 44 10.71 2.18 2.41
C LEU A 44 10.82 2.78 3.82
N ILE A 45 10.93 1.97 4.88
CA ILE A 45 11.16 2.46 6.24
C ILE A 45 12.50 3.21 6.34
N GLU A 46 13.56 2.69 5.74
CA GLU A 46 14.87 3.35 5.70
C GLU A 46 14.82 4.68 4.93
N GLN A 47 14.13 4.71 3.78
CA GLN A 47 13.96 5.94 3.01
C GLN A 47 13.14 6.97 3.79
N ALA A 48 12.03 6.56 4.41
CA ALA A 48 11.20 7.44 5.22
C ALA A 48 12.00 8.06 6.37
N LYS A 49 12.83 7.26 7.06
CA LYS A 49 13.75 7.72 8.11
C LYS A 49 14.76 8.74 7.59
N ARG A 50 15.44 8.40 6.50
CA ARG A 50 16.49 9.25 5.90
C ARG A 50 15.97 10.61 5.48
N HIS A 51 14.75 10.66 4.95
CA HIS A 51 14.15 11.88 4.41
C HIS A 51 13.18 12.56 5.39
N ASN A 52 13.02 12.02 6.60
CA ASN A 52 12.07 12.49 7.61
C ASN A 52 10.66 12.73 7.02
N THR A 53 10.14 11.74 6.29
CA THR A 53 8.87 11.86 5.55
C THR A 53 7.95 10.68 5.84
N THR A 54 6.69 10.77 5.41
CA THR A 54 5.75 9.65 5.35
C THR A 54 5.71 9.12 3.92
N ILE A 55 5.70 7.80 3.74
CA ILE A 55 5.59 7.16 2.44
C ILE A 55 4.39 6.21 2.43
N VAL A 56 3.54 6.38 1.42
CA VAL A 56 2.52 5.39 1.04
C VAL A 56 2.95 4.72 -0.26
N ALA A 57 2.86 3.40 -0.34
CA ALA A 57 3.24 2.68 -1.54
C ALA A 57 2.40 1.42 -1.75
N GLY A 58 2.08 1.09 -3.00
CA GLY A 58 1.34 -0.12 -3.37
C GLY A 58 2.24 -1.33 -3.67
N LEU A 59 2.02 -2.45 -3.00
CA LEU A 59 2.82 -3.67 -3.04
C LEU A 59 1.94 -4.90 -3.33
N ALA A 60 2.56 -5.93 -3.92
CA ALA A 60 2.02 -7.27 -3.89
C ALA A 60 2.38 -7.89 -2.53
N GLU A 61 1.37 -8.11 -1.70
CA GLU A 61 1.52 -8.69 -0.37
C GLU A 61 1.39 -10.20 -0.44
N ARG A 62 2.26 -10.91 0.31
CA ARG A 62 2.11 -12.32 0.63
C ARG A 62 1.70 -12.50 2.08
N ASP A 63 0.68 -13.33 2.32
CA ASP A 63 0.25 -13.77 3.64
C ASP A 63 -0.05 -15.28 3.59
N GLY A 64 0.94 -16.07 3.99
CA GLY A 64 0.96 -17.52 3.76
C GLY A 64 0.87 -17.86 2.26
N ASP A 65 -0.18 -18.57 1.89
CA ASP A 65 -0.48 -18.99 0.51
C ASP A 65 -1.41 -18.02 -0.24
N LYS A 66 -1.80 -16.92 0.40
CA LYS A 66 -2.65 -15.87 -0.17
C LYS A 66 -1.83 -14.67 -0.60
N PHE A 67 -2.35 -13.98 -1.62
CA PHE A 67 -1.77 -12.76 -2.15
C PHE A 67 -2.79 -11.64 -2.11
N TYR A 68 -2.35 -10.44 -1.76
CA TYR A 68 -3.21 -9.26 -1.70
C TYR A 68 -2.59 -8.10 -2.46
N ASN A 69 -3.45 -7.27 -3.05
CA ASN A 69 -3.07 -5.95 -3.53
C ASN A 69 -3.14 -4.98 -2.35
N SER A 70 -1.98 -4.54 -1.86
CA SER A 70 -1.90 -3.82 -0.60
C SER A 70 -1.19 -2.50 -0.75
N ALA A 71 -1.50 -1.54 0.11
CA ALA A 71 -0.72 -0.32 0.27
C ALA A 71 -0.19 -0.23 1.70
N VAL A 72 1.09 0.08 1.87
CA VAL A 72 1.70 0.31 3.19
C VAL A 72 1.81 1.80 3.47
N CYS A 73 1.77 2.17 4.75
CA CYS A 73 2.12 3.49 5.23
C CYS A 73 3.30 3.38 6.21
N VAL A 74 4.39 4.06 5.90
CA VAL A 74 5.59 4.13 6.75
C VAL A 74 5.93 5.59 7.02
N ASN A 75 6.47 5.89 8.19
CA ASN A 75 6.83 7.23 8.63
C ASN A 75 8.25 7.26 9.18
N GLY A 76 8.99 8.33 8.89
CA GLY A 76 10.40 8.45 9.28
C GLY A 76 10.66 8.43 10.78
N ALA A 77 9.74 8.93 11.61
CA ALA A 77 9.89 8.91 13.06
C ALA A 77 9.31 7.63 13.69
N LYS A 78 8.18 7.14 13.15
CA LYS A 78 7.38 6.05 13.77
C LYS A 78 7.61 4.67 13.15
N GLY A 79 8.29 4.56 12.01
CA GLY A 79 8.47 3.31 11.29
C GLY A 79 7.20 2.88 10.54
N PHE A 80 6.88 1.58 10.56
CA PHE A 80 5.66 1.05 9.93
C PHE A 80 4.42 1.45 10.73
N LEU A 81 3.44 2.07 10.06
CA LEU A 81 2.19 2.54 10.68
C LEU A 81 1.00 1.65 10.38
N GLY A 82 1.01 0.96 9.24
CA GLY A 82 -0.08 0.07 8.85
C GLY A 82 -0.08 -0.26 7.37
N LYS A 83 -1.06 -1.09 6.99
CA LYS A 83 -1.34 -1.46 5.61
C LYS A 83 -2.84 -1.43 5.36
N TYR A 84 -3.23 -1.30 4.10
CA TYR A 84 -4.58 -1.46 3.59
C TYR A 84 -4.55 -2.51 2.48
N ARG A 85 -5.55 -3.39 2.42
CA ARG A 85 -5.72 -4.41 1.36
C ARG A 85 -6.91 -4.00 0.50
N LYS A 86 -6.71 -3.91 -0.81
CA LYS A 86 -7.71 -3.46 -1.79
C LYS A 86 -8.99 -4.28 -1.70
N ILE A 87 -10.10 -3.62 -1.42
CA ILE A 87 -11.40 -4.28 -1.30
C ILE A 87 -11.97 -4.55 -2.69
N HIS A 88 -11.92 -3.58 -3.61
CA HIS A 88 -12.54 -3.72 -4.93
C HIS A 88 -11.49 -4.10 -5.99
N LEU A 89 -11.26 -5.40 -6.18
CA LEU A 89 -10.34 -5.90 -7.20
C LEU A 89 -10.83 -5.61 -8.63
N PHE A 90 -9.90 -5.18 -9.49
CA PHE A 90 -10.19 -4.84 -10.88
C PHE A 90 -9.87 -6.00 -11.84
N ASP A 91 -10.81 -6.33 -12.72
CA ASP A 91 -10.61 -7.25 -13.85
C ASP A 91 -9.81 -8.52 -13.48
N ARG A 92 -8.62 -8.70 -14.08
CA ARG A 92 -7.76 -9.88 -13.90
C ARG A 92 -7.10 -9.98 -12.53
N GLU A 93 -7.11 -8.94 -11.70
CA GLU A 93 -6.59 -9.03 -10.32
C GLU A 93 -7.27 -10.18 -9.55
N LYS A 94 -8.55 -10.42 -9.83
CA LYS A 94 -9.36 -11.51 -9.23
C LYS A 94 -8.84 -12.92 -9.51
N LEU A 95 -7.94 -13.07 -10.48
CA LEU A 95 -7.30 -14.36 -10.79
C LEU A 95 -6.10 -14.65 -9.87
N PHE A 96 -5.55 -13.63 -9.22
CA PHE A 96 -4.26 -13.71 -8.54
C PHE A 96 -4.32 -13.26 -7.08
N PHE A 97 -5.20 -12.31 -6.75
CA PHE A 97 -5.28 -11.68 -5.45
C PHE A 97 -6.62 -11.96 -4.77
N GLU A 98 -6.58 -12.01 -3.44
CA GLU A 98 -7.74 -12.10 -2.58
C GLU A 98 -8.36 -10.72 -2.33
N LEU A 99 -9.66 -10.71 -2.01
CA LEU A 99 -10.35 -9.49 -1.57
C LEU A 99 -9.75 -8.99 -0.25
N GLY A 100 -9.63 -7.67 -0.12
CA GLY A 100 -9.25 -7.04 1.14
C GLY A 100 -10.16 -7.45 2.29
N ASP A 101 -9.55 -7.84 3.40
CA ASP A 101 -10.19 -8.40 4.59
C ASP A 101 -10.09 -7.47 5.82
N MET A 102 -9.85 -6.18 5.57
CA MET A 102 -9.70 -5.15 6.60
C MET A 102 -10.59 -3.95 6.28
N PRO A 103 -11.09 -3.23 7.28
CA PRO A 103 -11.90 -2.04 7.04
C PRO A 103 -11.07 -0.91 6.43
N PHE A 104 -11.73 0.01 5.73
CA PHE A 104 -11.17 1.33 5.43
C PHE A 104 -10.84 2.05 6.75
N SER A 105 -9.57 2.39 6.97
CA SER A 105 -9.10 3.02 8.19
C SER A 105 -8.30 4.28 7.91
N VAL A 106 -8.44 5.28 8.77
CA VAL A 106 -7.64 6.50 8.75
C VAL A 106 -6.46 6.40 9.73
N ILE A 107 -5.26 6.76 9.27
CA ILE A 107 -4.06 6.85 10.10
C ILE A 107 -3.89 8.30 10.56
N ASP A 108 -3.80 8.51 11.87
CA ASP A 108 -3.54 9.83 12.45
C ASP A 108 -2.02 10.05 12.64
N LEU A 109 -1.46 10.97 11.84
CA LEU A 109 -0.05 11.35 11.92
C LEU A 109 0.20 12.53 12.87
N GLY A 110 -0.85 13.10 13.46
CA GLY A 110 -0.83 14.28 14.31
C GLY A 110 -0.86 15.58 13.51
N THR A 111 -0.07 15.70 12.44
CA THR A 111 -0.08 16.85 11.52
C THR A 111 -1.21 16.79 10.51
N PHE A 112 -1.56 15.58 10.06
CA PHE A 112 -2.69 15.32 9.18
C PHE A 112 -3.25 13.91 9.43
N LYS A 113 -4.48 13.70 8.97
CA LYS A 113 -5.12 12.38 8.90
C LYS A 113 -5.01 11.83 7.48
N LEU A 114 -4.72 10.54 7.35
CA LEU A 114 -4.48 9.90 6.06
C LEU A 114 -5.39 8.68 5.88
N GLY A 115 -6.32 8.78 4.91
CA GLY A 115 -7.07 7.63 4.41
C GLY A 115 -6.41 7.04 3.17
N ILE A 116 -6.49 5.71 3.00
CA ILE A 116 -5.87 4.98 1.89
C ILE A 116 -6.94 4.15 1.18
N MET A 117 -6.99 4.27 -0.14
CA MET A 117 -7.76 3.41 -1.05
C MET A 117 -6.94 3.17 -2.31
N ILE A 118 -7.15 2.05 -3.00
CA ILE A 118 -6.28 1.64 -4.12
C ILE A 118 -7.09 1.58 -5.41
N CYS A 119 -6.65 2.34 -6.41
CA CYS A 119 -7.10 2.22 -7.80
C CYS A 119 -8.63 2.09 -7.87
N PHE A 120 -9.14 0.95 -8.35
CA PHE A 120 -10.56 0.71 -8.58
C PHE A 120 -11.50 0.90 -7.38
N ASP A 121 -10.99 1.02 -6.15
CA ASP A 121 -11.79 1.53 -5.03
C ASP A 121 -12.43 2.91 -5.32
N TRP A 122 -11.81 3.76 -6.15
CA TRP A 122 -12.28 5.13 -6.41
C TRP A 122 -13.67 5.20 -7.05
N ILE A 123 -14.08 4.16 -7.80
CA ILE A 123 -15.39 4.13 -8.47
C ILE A 123 -16.53 3.85 -7.48
N TYR A 124 -16.20 3.31 -6.30
CA TYR A 124 -17.15 3.01 -5.22
C TYR A 124 -17.16 4.20 -4.23
N PRO A 125 -18.15 5.10 -4.30
CA PRO A 125 -18.17 6.30 -3.47
C PRO A 125 -18.15 5.99 -1.96
N GLU A 126 -18.61 4.81 -1.56
CA GLU A 126 -18.57 4.29 -0.19
C GLU A 126 -17.15 4.20 0.35
N ALA A 127 -16.15 3.92 -0.49
CA ALA A 127 -14.75 3.85 -0.08
C ALA A 127 -14.26 5.22 0.41
N ALA A 128 -14.34 6.22 -0.47
CA ALA A 128 -13.97 7.60 -0.14
C ALA A 128 -14.84 8.18 0.99
N ARG A 129 -16.14 7.89 0.99
CA ARG A 129 -17.07 8.32 2.05
C ARG A 129 -16.67 7.74 3.40
N SER A 130 -16.39 6.44 3.48
CA SER A 130 -16.04 5.75 4.73
C SER A 130 -14.76 6.29 5.34
N LEU A 131 -13.78 6.65 4.50
CA LEU A 131 -12.54 7.30 4.95
C LEU A 131 -12.80 8.74 5.42
N ALA A 132 -13.66 9.50 4.72
CA ALA A 132 -13.89 10.92 5.01
C ALA A 132 -14.68 11.20 6.30
N VAL A 133 -15.43 10.23 6.81
CA VAL A 133 -16.29 10.39 8.01
C VAL A 133 -15.62 9.93 9.32
N GLN A 134 -14.33 9.57 9.28
CA GLN A 134 -13.49 9.18 10.43
C GLN A 134 -12.60 10.33 10.91
#